data_AF-A0A3M8R3F0-F1
#
_entry.id   AF-A0A3M8R3F0-F1
#
_cell.length_a   1.000
_cell.length_b   1.000
_cell.length_c   1.000
_cell.angle_alpha   90.00
_cell.angle_beta   90.00
_cell.angle_gamma   90.00
#
_symmetry.space_group_name_H-M   'P 1'
#
loop_
_entity.id
_entity.type
_entity.pdbx_description
1 polymer ?
#
loop_
_entity_poly.entity_id
_entity_poly.type
_entity_poly.pdbx_seq_one_letter_code
_entity_poly.pdbx_strand_id
1 'polypeptide(L)'
;MSMQATRFGPLDIDDEQIWTCAAPMPGFEDLRRFALLHVADQGPFLWLQSLEEPLISFLLVEGRHFALDYTGRPPFLRAEGSCITLVMVILPRQPEEGLQANALAPLCFQPESRQFGQWIVDTQQSGTAMPPVHGNTPPLALAGHILPLIAHQPLNPSSQVTAGAAQVLAIAL
;
A
#
# COMPACT_ATOMS: atom_id res chain seq x y z
N MET A 1 -12.91 16.79 2.53
CA MET A 1 -13.13 15.91 3.69
C MET A 1 -14.49 15.23 3.62
N SER A 2 -14.50 13.91 3.73
CA SER A 2 -15.69 13.07 3.84
C SER A 2 -15.41 11.89 4.76
N MET A 3 -16.41 11.52 5.57
CA MET A 3 -16.29 10.38 6.48
C MET A 3 -16.39 9.06 5.70
N GLN A 4 -15.33 8.26 5.73
CA GLN A 4 -15.22 6.97 5.03
C GLN A 4 -15.21 5.82 6.04
N ALA A 5 -16.02 4.79 5.79
CA ALA A 5 -15.95 3.57 6.57
C ALA A 5 -14.74 2.74 6.10
N THR A 6 -13.87 2.33 7.03
CA THR A 6 -12.68 1.52 6.72
C THR A 6 -12.53 0.41 7.76
N ARG A 7 -11.67 -0.57 7.49
CA ARG A 7 -11.33 -1.60 8.49
C ARG A 7 -10.67 -1.03 9.76
N PHE A 8 -10.14 0.20 9.68
CA PHE A 8 -9.56 0.94 10.80
C PHE A 8 -10.60 1.79 11.56
N GLY A 9 -11.88 1.64 11.21
CA GLY A 9 -12.97 2.47 11.70
C GLY A 9 -13.31 3.61 10.74
N PRO A 10 -14.26 4.47 11.12
CA PRO A 10 -14.58 5.66 10.34
C PRO A 10 -13.40 6.64 10.36
N LEU A 11 -12.95 7.07 9.18
CA LEU A 11 -11.86 8.02 8.99
C LEU A 11 -12.36 9.23 8.21
N ASP A 12 -11.94 10.43 8.61
CA ASP A 12 -12.16 11.64 7.81
C ASP A 12 -11.04 11.75 6.78
N ILE A 13 -11.42 11.69 5.50
CA ILE A 13 -10.47 11.64 4.37
C ILE A 13 -10.72 12.84 3.46
N ASP A 14 -9.66 13.60 3.25
CA ASP A 14 -9.64 14.73 2.33
C ASP A 14 -9.55 14.32 0.88
N ASP A 15 -10.13 15.15 0.01
CA ASP A 15 -10.17 14.88 -1.42
C ASP A 15 -8.74 14.79 -1.97
N GLU A 16 -7.79 15.53 -1.41
CA GLU A 16 -6.36 15.55 -1.71
C GLU A 16 -5.61 14.28 -1.24
N GLN A 17 -6.20 13.52 -0.31
CA GLN A 17 -5.67 12.23 0.18
C GLN A 17 -6.23 11.04 -0.61
N ILE A 18 -7.23 11.27 -1.47
CA ILE A 18 -7.82 10.24 -2.31
C ILE A 18 -6.94 10.00 -3.53
N TRP A 19 -6.57 8.75 -3.70
CA TRP A 19 -5.87 8.20 -4.84
C TRP A 19 -6.86 7.52 -5.79
N THR A 20 -6.70 7.76 -7.08
CA THR A 20 -7.48 7.10 -8.14
C THR A 20 -6.64 6.02 -8.81
N CYS A 21 -7.17 4.80 -8.90
CA CYS A 21 -6.53 3.72 -9.63
C CYS A 21 -6.69 3.96 -11.14
N ALA A 22 -5.59 4.26 -11.82
CA ALA A 22 -5.53 4.62 -13.23
C ALA A 22 -5.82 3.45 -14.18
N ALA A 23 -5.66 2.22 -13.69
CA ALA A 23 -6.01 0.99 -14.39
C ALA A 23 -6.63 0.00 -13.39
N PRO A 24 -7.61 -0.84 -13.79
CA PRO A 24 -8.18 -1.85 -12.90
C PRO A 24 -7.08 -2.72 -12.29
N MET A 25 -7.16 -2.95 -10.97
CA MET A 25 -6.25 -3.86 -10.29
C MET A 25 -6.77 -5.30 -10.44
N PRO A 26 -5.96 -6.26 -10.92
CA PRO A 26 -6.33 -7.67 -11.01
C PRO A 26 -6.99 -8.21 -9.73
N GLY A 27 -8.17 -8.83 -9.87
CA GLY A 27 -8.98 -9.36 -8.77
C GLY A 27 -9.78 -8.32 -7.97
N PHE A 28 -9.59 -7.03 -8.28
CA PHE A 28 -10.24 -5.89 -7.64
C PHE A 28 -10.68 -4.85 -8.67
N GLU A 29 -11.15 -5.33 -9.83
CA GLU A 29 -11.40 -4.53 -11.02
C GLU A 29 -12.53 -3.52 -10.86
N ASP A 30 -13.29 -3.54 -9.78
CA ASP A 30 -14.33 -2.54 -9.48
C ASP A 30 -13.84 -1.45 -8.50
N LEU A 31 -12.70 -1.67 -7.83
CA LEU A 31 -12.15 -0.70 -6.89
C LEU A 31 -11.31 0.35 -7.63
N ARG A 32 -11.61 1.63 -7.38
CA ARG A 32 -11.01 2.79 -8.04
C ARG A 32 -10.48 3.82 -7.06
N ARG A 33 -11.05 3.95 -5.87
CA ARG A 33 -10.73 5.02 -4.92
C ARG A 33 -10.08 4.45 -3.67
N PHE A 34 -8.91 4.99 -3.33
CA PHE A 34 -8.10 4.49 -2.23
C PHE A 34 -7.51 5.64 -1.41
N ALA A 35 -7.12 5.34 -0.17
CA ALA A 35 -6.32 6.23 0.67
C ALA A 35 -5.06 5.49 1.13
N LEU A 36 -3.94 6.22 1.22
CA LEU A 36 -2.72 5.73 1.86
C LEU A 36 -2.73 6.10 3.33
N LEU A 37 -2.65 5.09 4.20
CA LEU A 37 -2.68 5.25 5.65
C LEU A 37 -1.34 4.83 6.23
N HIS A 38 -0.82 5.57 7.19
CA HIS A 38 0.37 5.19 7.94
C HIS A 38 0.05 5.07 9.41
N VAL A 39 0.15 3.87 9.97
CA VAL A 39 -0.04 3.65 11.41
C VAL A 39 1.28 3.95 12.12
N ALA A 40 1.21 4.84 13.11
CA ALA A 40 2.36 5.18 13.95
C ALA A 40 3.02 3.92 14.52
N ASP A 41 4.35 3.94 14.58
CA ASP A 41 5.20 2.84 15.09
C ASP A 41 5.16 1.54 14.26
N GLN A 42 4.48 1.50 13.10
CA GLN A 42 4.56 0.38 12.14
C GLN A 42 5.72 0.52 11.14
N GLY A 43 6.75 1.31 11.43
CA GLY A 43 7.93 1.42 10.57
C GLY A 43 7.61 1.97 9.17
N PRO A 44 8.24 1.49 8.09
CA PRO A 44 8.08 2.08 6.76
C PRO A 44 6.78 1.67 6.04
N PHE A 45 5.90 0.92 6.71
CA PHE A 45 4.71 0.34 6.09
C PHE A 45 3.59 1.36 5.88
N LEU A 46 2.90 1.18 4.75
CA LEU A 46 1.70 1.90 4.38
C LEU A 46 0.54 0.93 4.16
N TRP A 47 -0.66 1.34 4.50
CA TRP A 47 -1.88 0.63 4.13
C TRP A 47 -2.56 1.36 2.97
N LEU A 48 -2.78 0.66 1.86
CA LEU A 48 -3.63 1.13 0.78
C LEU A 48 -5.06 0.67 1.05
N GLN A 49 -5.88 1.54 1.62
CA GLN A 49 -7.26 1.26 2.01
C GLN A 49 -8.22 1.60 0.88
N SER A 50 -9.09 0.66 0.49
CA SER A 50 -10.20 0.94 -0.42
C SER A 50 -11.25 1.83 0.23
N LEU A 51 -11.76 2.82 -0.52
CA LEU A 51 -12.86 3.68 -0.08
C LEU A 51 -14.23 3.17 -0.55
N GLU A 52 -14.23 2.11 -1.35
CA GLU A 52 -15.45 1.49 -1.91
C GLU A 52 -15.79 0.18 -1.22
N GLU A 53 -14.79 -0.55 -0.72
CA GLU A 53 -14.95 -1.76 0.08
C GLU A 53 -14.13 -1.66 1.38
N PRO A 54 -14.78 -1.34 2.52
CA PRO A 54 -14.10 -1.05 3.78
C PRO A 54 -13.16 -2.15 4.28
N LEU A 55 -13.47 -3.42 4.00
CA LEU A 55 -12.67 -4.56 4.48
C LEU A 55 -11.39 -4.81 3.65
N ILE A 56 -11.26 -4.17 2.48
CA ILE A 56 -10.12 -4.37 1.59
C ILE A 56 -9.03 -3.33 1.87
N SER A 57 -7.86 -3.80 2.27
CA SER A 57 -6.66 -2.97 2.42
C SER A 57 -5.38 -3.79 2.20
N PHE A 58 -4.42 -3.20 1.49
CA PHE A 58 -3.16 -3.84 1.12
C PHE A 58 -2.01 -3.24 1.93
N LEU A 59 -1.14 -4.10 2.48
CA LEU A 59 0.07 -3.67 3.17
C LEU A 59 1.17 -3.43 2.15
N LEU A 60 1.72 -2.22 2.13
CA LEU A 60 2.70 -1.75 1.16
C LEU A 60 3.99 -1.32 1.84
N VAL A 61 5.10 -1.41 1.11
CA VAL A 61 6.38 -0.82 1.49
C VAL A 61 7.16 -0.40 0.25
N GLU A 62 8.12 0.50 0.38
CA GLU A 62 9.01 0.87 -0.72
C GLU A 62 9.85 -0.34 -1.17
N GLY A 63 9.91 -0.62 -2.48
CA GLY A 63 10.55 -1.83 -3.02
C GLY A 63 12.02 -2.01 -2.59
N ARG A 64 12.73 -0.89 -2.37
CA ARG A 64 14.13 -0.89 -1.92
C ARG A 64 14.36 -1.56 -0.57
N HIS A 65 13.34 -1.72 0.28
CA HIS A 65 13.45 -2.52 1.51
C HIS A 65 13.70 -4.01 1.23
N PHE A 66 13.35 -4.48 0.03
CA PHE A 66 13.56 -5.84 -0.46
C PHE A 66 14.64 -5.90 -1.56
N ALA A 67 15.49 -4.88 -1.68
CA ALA A 67 16.46 -4.75 -2.77
C ALA A 67 15.80 -4.76 -4.18
N LEU A 68 14.54 -4.35 -4.27
CA LEU A 68 13.81 -4.23 -5.52
C LEU A 68 13.90 -2.79 -6.02
N ASP A 69 14.41 -2.64 -7.24
CA ASP A 69 14.42 -1.39 -7.98
C ASP A 69 13.72 -1.61 -9.32
N TYR A 70 12.88 -0.66 -9.71
CA TYR A 70 12.01 -0.81 -10.88
C TYR A 70 12.35 0.28 -11.89
N THR A 71 12.89 -0.13 -13.02
CA THR A 71 13.30 0.79 -14.09
C THR A 71 12.28 0.78 -15.20
N GLY A 72 11.74 1.95 -15.54
CA GLY A 72 10.77 2.10 -16.63
C GLY A 72 9.54 2.89 -16.22
N ARG A 73 8.55 2.89 -17.13
CA ARG A 73 7.30 3.63 -16.96
C ARG A 73 6.13 2.72 -17.27
N PRO A 74 5.16 2.57 -16.35
CA PRO A 74 3.96 1.80 -16.64
C PRO A 74 3.12 2.47 -17.74
N PRO A 75 2.47 1.68 -18.63
CA PRO A 75 1.71 2.21 -19.76
C PRO A 75 0.44 2.97 -19.34
N PHE A 76 -0.10 2.72 -18.15
CA PHE A 76 -1.31 3.37 -17.64
C PHE A 76 -1.07 4.81 -17.16
N LEU A 77 0.17 5.20 -16.82
CA LEU A 77 0.47 6.57 -16.42
C LEU A 77 0.69 7.44 -17.67
N ARG A 78 -0.30 8.26 -18.01
CA ARG A 78 -0.29 9.12 -19.20
C ARG A 78 0.57 10.38 -19.01
N ALA A 79 0.63 10.92 -17.80
CA ALA A 79 1.41 12.11 -17.48
C ALA A 79 2.89 11.76 -17.28
N GLU A 80 3.78 12.64 -17.75
CA GLU A 80 5.20 12.56 -17.40
C GLU A 80 5.40 12.96 -15.94
N GLY A 81 6.40 12.37 -15.28
CA GLY A 81 6.70 12.65 -13.88
C GLY A 81 7.42 11.51 -13.19
N SER A 82 7.86 11.76 -11.97
CA SER A 82 8.41 10.73 -11.10
C SER A 82 7.29 9.82 -10.61
N CYS A 83 7.55 8.51 -10.63
CA CYS A 83 6.72 7.53 -9.95
C CYS A 83 7.41 7.04 -8.69
N ILE A 84 6.66 6.96 -7.60
CA ILE A 84 7.08 6.30 -6.37
C ILE A 84 6.56 4.88 -6.39
N THR A 85 7.47 3.91 -6.35
CA THR A 85 7.12 2.50 -6.45
C THR A 85 7.05 1.85 -5.06
N LEU A 86 5.87 1.34 -4.74
CA LEU A 86 5.63 0.49 -3.57
C LEU A 86 5.38 -0.95 -4.02
N VAL A 87 5.66 -1.91 -3.15
CA VAL A 87 5.36 -3.33 -3.37
C VAL A 87 4.39 -3.83 -2.30
N MET A 88 3.51 -4.74 -2.68
CA MET A 88 2.64 -5.42 -1.71
C MET A 88 3.45 -6.40 -0.87
N VAL A 89 3.29 -6.32 0.44
CA VAL A 89 3.91 -7.19 1.43
C VAL A 89 3.12 -8.48 1.55
N ILE A 90 3.83 -9.60 1.49
CA ILE A 90 3.30 -10.94 1.70
C ILE A 90 3.69 -11.35 3.12
N LEU A 91 2.68 -11.57 3.97
CA LEU A 91 2.90 -11.99 5.34
C LEU A 91 3.37 -13.46 5.38
N PRO A 92 4.35 -13.79 6.24
CA PRO A 92 4.80 -15.15 6.41
C PRO A 92 3.70 -16.03 6.97
N ARG A 93 3.74 -17.32 6.63
CA ARG A 93 2.85 -18.34 7.21
C ARG A 93 3.39 -18.86 8.54
N GLN A 94 4.71 -18.81 8.71
CA GLN A 94 5.39 -19.26 9.91
C GLN A 94 6.32 -18.15 10.45
N PRO A 95 6.49 -17.98 11.78
CA PRO A 95 7.30 -16.89 12.34
C PRO A 95 8.76 -16.85 11.90
N GLU A 96 9.32 -18.00 11.52
CA GLU A 96 10.68 -18.15 10.99
C GLU A 96 10.84 -17.65 9.55
N GLU A 97 9.73 -17.56 8.81
CA GLU A 97 9.72 -16.97 7.48
C GLU A 97 9.74 -15.44 7.63
N GLY A 98 10.67 -14.79 6.94
CA GLY A 98 10.65 -13.33 6.85
C GLY A 98 9.45 -12.82 6.05
N LEU A 99 9.17 -11.53 6.15
CA LEU A 99 8.26 -10.87 5.20
C LEU A 99 8.77 -11.08 3.77
N GLN A 100 7.84 -11.22 2.82
CA GLN A 100 8.13 -11.24 1.40
C GLN A 100 7.42 -10.06 0.71
N ALA A 101 7.72 -9.82 -0.56
CA ALA A 101 7.03 -8.83 -1.37
C ALA A 101 6.70 -9.36 -2.76
N ASN A 102 5.60 -8.88 -3.34
CA ASN A 102 5.25 -9.17 -4.72
C ASN A 102 6.16 -8.38 -5.67
N ALA A 103 7.29 -8.99 -6.02
CA ALA A 103 8.32 -8.36 -6.85
C ALA A 103 7.89 -8.12 -8.31
N LEU A 104 6.91 -8.87 -8.82
CA LEU A 104 6.50 -8.81 -10.22
C LEU A 104 5.36 -7.83 -10.51
N ALA A 105 4.74 -7.27 -9.47
CA ALA A 105 3.60 -6.38 -9.64
C ALA A 105 3.64 -5.18 -8.67
N PRO A 106 4.68 -4.32 -8.77
CA PRO A 106 4.73 -3.06 -8.04
C PRO A 106 3.50 -2.19 -8.28
N LEU A 107 3.18 -1.36 -7.29
CA LEU A 107 2.23 -0.27 -7.39
C LEU A 107 3.00 1.03 -7.59
N CYS A 108 2.69 1.71 -8.69
CA CYS A 108 3.34 2.95 -9.08
C CYS A 108 2.43 4.13 -8.75
N PHE A 109 2.88 5.04 -7.89
CA PHE A 109 2.15 6.21 -7.40
C PHE A 109 2.72 7.50 -8.00
N GLN A 110 1.84 8.34 -8.56
CA GLN A 110 2.20 9.65 -9.08
C GLN A 110 1.53 10.76 -8.23
N PRO A 111 2.25 11.34 -7.26
CA PRO A 111 1.70 12.30 -6.29
C PRO A 111 1.00 13.49 -6.93
N GLU A 112 1.57 14.04 -8.00
CA GLU A 112 1.08 15.27 -8.63
C GLU A 112 -0.33 15.11 -9.20
N SER A 113 -0.65 13.91 -9.69
CA SER A 113 -1.95 13.59 -10.27
C SER A 113 -2.84 12.78 -9.35
N ARG A 114 -2.31 12.33 -8.20
CA ARG A 114 -2.95 11.41 -7.25
C ARG A 114 -3.51 10.16 -7.93
N GLN A 115 -2.78 9.68 -8.93
CA GLN A 115 -3.07 8.44 -9.62
C GLN A 115 -2.06 7.38 -9.21
N PHE A 116 -2.53 6.13 -9.20
CA PHE A 116 -1.65 4.99 -9.05
C PHE A 116 -2.14 3.82 -9.91
N GLY A 117 -1.32 2.80 -10.07
CA GLY A 117 -1.76 1.56 -10.70
C GLY A 117 -0.77 0.42 -10.47
N GLN A 118 -1.24 -0.81 -10.68
CA GLN A 118 -0.40 -1.99 -10.61
C GLN A 118 0.30 -2.21 -11.94
N TRP A 119 1.63 -2.28 -11.89
CA TRP A 119 2.48 -2.50 -13.05
C TRP A 119 3.05 -3.91 -13.00
N ILE A 120 2.62 -4.75 -13.93
CA ILE A 120 3.22 -6.07 -14.12
C ILE A 120 4.56 -5.89 -14.84
N VAL A 121 5.65 -6.27 -14.17
CA VAL A 121 7.02 -6.14 -14.69
C VAL A 121 7.58 -7.50 -15.09
N ASP A 122 8.36 -7.51 -16.16
CA ASP A 122 9.18 -8.66 -16.53
C ASP A 122 10.53 -8.62 -15.81
N THR A 123 11.18 -9.78 -15.65
CA THR A 123 12.46 -9.95 -14.92
C THR A 123 13.63 -9.08 -15.43
N GLN A 124 13.54 -8.52 -16.64
CA GLN A 124 14.54 -7.61 -17.21
C GLN A 124 14.44 -6.16 -16.69
N GLN A 125 13.37 -5.82 -15.95
CA GLN A 125 13.11 -4.46 -15.45
C GLN A 125 13.46 -4.27 -13.97
N SER A 126 13.87 -5.36 -13.30
CA SER A 126 14.50 -5.32 -11.98
C SER A 126 15.89 -4.69 -12.12
N GLY A 127 16.07 -3.51 -11.51
CA GLY A 127 17.32 -2.78 -11.51
C GLY A 127 18.47 -3.54 -10.82
N THR A 128 19.63 -2.90 -10.76
CA THR A 128 20.81 -3.45 -10.06
C THR A 128 20.45 -3.70 -8.59
N ALA A 129 20.82 -4.87 -8.05
CA ALA A 129 20.60 -5.20 -6.64
C ALA A 129 21.26 -4.13 -5.75
N MET A 130 20.45 -3.19 -5.25
CA MET A 130 20.84 -2.20 -4.26
C MET A 130 20.73 -2.83 -2.87
N PRO A 131 21.66 -2.56 -1.94
CA PRO A 131 21.49 -3.04 -0.57
C PRO A 131 20.18 -2.52 0.02
N PRO A 132 19.44 -3.35 0.77
CA PRO A 132 18.17 -2.93 1.33
C PRO A 132 18.35 -1.72 2.24
N VAL A 133 17.40 -0.79 2.18
CA VAL A 133 17.40 0.40 3.05
C VAL A 133 16.80 0.06 4.40
N HIS A 134 17.41 0.56 5.47
CA HIS A 134 17.00 0.35 6.87
C HIS A 134 16.32 1.59 7.47
N GLY A 135 15.42 2.22 6.72
CA GLY A 135 14.60 3.34 7.18
C GLY A 135 13.29 2.87 7.83
N ASN A 136 12.75 3.67 8.76
CA ASN A 136 11.49 3.37 9.45
C ASN A 136 10.35 4.31 9.06
N THR A 137 10.51 5.08 7.98
CA THR A 137 9.51 6.07 7.56
C THR A 137 9.02 5.77 6.15
N PRO A 138 7.73 6.00 5.86
CA PRO A 138 7.21 5.98 4.50
C PRO A 138 7.98 6.94 3.56
N PRO A 139 7.86 6.78 2.23
CA PRO A 139 8.53 7.65 1.27
C PRO A 139 8.11 9.11 1.44
N LEU A 140 9.10 10.00 1.65
CA LEU A 140 8.83 11.44 1.88
C LEU A 140 8.04 12.10 0.74
N ALA A 141 8.23 11.62 -0.49
CA ALA A 141 7.50 12.09 -1.67
C ALA A 141 5.98 11.85 -1.59
N LEU A 142 5.52 10.94 -0.72
CA LEU A 142 4.10 10.66 -0.48
C LEU A 142 3.55 11.35 0.78
N ALA A 143 4.39 12.03 1.57
CA ALA A 143 4.02 12.52 2.90
C ALA A 143 2.78 13.44 2.91
N GLY A 144 2.61 14.27 1.87
CA GLY A 144 1.44 15.15 1.73
C GLY A 144 0.12 14.44 1.40
N HIS A 145 0.17 13.15 1.06
CA HIS A 145 -0.98 12.34 0.62
C HIS A 145 -1.24 11.13 1.54
N ILE A 146 -0.51 11.04 2.66
CA ILE A 146 -0.65 9.97 3.64
C ILE A 146 -1.51 10.47 4.79
N LEU A 147 -2.51 9.69 5.19
CA LEU A 147 -3.28 9.91 6.41
C LEU A 147 -2.58 9.20 7.58
N PRO A 148 -2.03 9.93 8.56
CA PRO A 148 -1.44 9.32 9.75
C PRO A 148 -2.53 8.79 10.68
N LEU A 149 -2.34 7.57 11.18
CA LEU A 149 -3.20 6.92 12.17
C LEU A 149 -2.39 6.65 13.45
N ILE A 150 -3.02 6.89 14.59
CA ILE A 150 -2.44 6.56 15.90
C ILE A 150 -2.83 5.11 16.23
N ALA A 151 -1.88 4.30 16.70
CA ALA A 151 -2.03 2.85 16.94
C ALA A 151 -3.10 2.44 17.99
N HIS A 152 -3.89 3.40 18.52
CA HIS A 152 -4.83 3.20 19.62
C HIS A 152 -6.30 3.49 19.29
N GLN A 153 -6.72 3.46 18.03
CA GLN A 153 -8.14 3.42 17.73
C GLN A 153 -8.63 1.98 17.92
N PRO A 154 -9.55 1.69 18.87
CA PRO A 154 -9.98 0.32 19.12
C PRO A 154 -10.60 -0.27 17.86
N LEU A 155 -10.08 -1.40 17.40
CA LEU A 155 -10.74 -2.25 16.41
C LEU A 155 -12.16 -2.52 16.91
N ASN A 156 -13.15 -2.19 16.10
CA ASN A 156 -14.56 -2.34 16.45
C ASN A 156 -14.82 -3.76 17.02
N PRO A 157 -15.34 -3.90 18.26
CA PRO A 157 -15.49 -5.19 18.92
C PRO A 157 -16.43 -6.16 18.19
N SER A 158 -17.25 -5.67 17.24
CA SER A 158 -18.08 -6.52 16.38
C SER A 158 -17.29 -7.38 15.38
N SER A 159 -15.96 -7.20 15.29
CA SER A 159 -15.08 -8.01 14.42
C SER A 159 -14.27 -9.07 15.18
N GLN A 160 -14.49 -9.24 16.50
CA GLN A 160 -13.78 -10.24 17.28
C GLN A 160 -14.43 -11.62 17.14
N VAL A 161 -14.03 -12.36 16.09
CA VAL A 161 -14.06 -13.82 16.12
C VAL A 161 -12.71 -14.31 16.64
N THR A 162 -12.76 -14.76 17.90
CA THR A 162 -11.84 -15.67 18.60
C THR A 162 -10.33 -15.36 18.56
N ALA A 163 -9.86 -14.79 19.66
CA ALA A 163 -8.45 -14.59 19.97
C ALA A 163 -7.68 -15.92 20.09
N GLY A 164 -6.69 -16.08 19.21
CA GLY A 164 -5.57 -16.99 19.32
C GLY A 164 -4.46 -16.44 18.41
N ALA A 165 -3.34 -16.04 19.02
CA ALA A 165 -2.10 -15.52 18.44
C ALA A 165 -2.02 -15.30 16.91
N ALA A 166 -1.71 -14.07 16.51
CA ALA A 166 -1.22 -13.69 15.18
C ALA A 166 -2.19 -13.79 13.98
N GLN A 167 -3.31 -13.06 14.03
CA GLN A 167 -4.08 -12.73 12.81
C GLN A 167 -4.21 -11.22 12.64
N VAL A 168 -3.17 -10.60 12.07
CA VAL A 168 -3.40 -9.44 11.21
C VAL A 168 -3.70 -10.04 9.84
N LEU A 169 -4.99 -10.22 9.56
CA LEU A 169 -5.47 -10.65 8.25
C LEU A 169 -5.04 -9.56 7.24
N ALA A 170 -3.91 -9.78 6.56
CA ALA A 170 -3.64 -9.17 5.27
C ALA A 170 -4.58 -9.88 4.30
N ILE A 171 -5.66 -9.21 3.91
CA ILE A 171 -6.53 -9.74 2.86
C ILE A 171 -5.88 -9.40 1.53
N ALA A 172 -5.83 -10.42 0.66
CA ALA A 172 -5.57 -10.43 -0.78
C ALA A 172 -4.14 -10.76 -1.25
N LEU A 173 -3.72 -12.01 -1.01
CA LEU A 173 -3.25 -12.94 -2.05
C LEU A 173 -3.76 -14.35 -1.73
#